data_AF-A0A971XIV8-F1
#
_entry.id   AF-A0A971XIV8-F1
#
_cell.length_a   1.000
_cell.length_b   1.000
_cell.length_c   1.000
_cell.angle_alpha   90.00
_cell.angle_beta   90.00
_cell.angle_gamma   90.00
#
_symmetry.space_group_name_H-M   'P 1'
#
loop_
_entity.id
_entity.type
_entity.pdbx_description
1 polymer ?
#
loop_
_entity_poly.entity_id
_entity_poly.type
_entity_poly.pdbx_seq_one_letter_code
_entity_poly.pdbx_strand_id
1 'polypeptide(L)'
;MKPFHLLTTLPLLSLSFLLFSCSNGSEEYDATGSFEATEIIVSSQANGRILALNVNEGEQLQKEQIVGRIDSTQLYLQKMSLLSNAKGVRAQQPDISKQTSAIQDQIKTLKREKARVERLIAANAAN
;
A
#
# COMPACT_ATOMS: atom_id res chain seq x y z
N MET A 1 65.61 -75.23 -17.07
CA MET A 1 65.63 -73.77 -17.33
C MET A 1 64.25 -73.36 -17.80
N LYS A 2 63.55 -72.46 -17.09
CA LYS A 2 62.35 -71.66 -17.48
C LYS A 2 61.30 -71.32 -16.36
N PRO A 3 61.48 -71.54 -15.04
CA PRO A 3 60.53 -70.99 -14.06
C PRO A 3 60.74 -69.49 -13.79
N PHE A 4 61.92 -68.94 -14.13
CA PHE A 4 62.29 -67.55 -13.81
C PHE A 4 61.55 -66.50 -14.68
N HIS A 5 61.14 -66.86 -15.90
CA HIS A 5 60.34 -65.97 -16.76
C HIS A 5 58.86 -65.88 -16.35
N LEU A 6 58.33 -66.90 -15.65
CA LEU A 6 56.93 -66.91 -15.21
C LEU A 6 56.72 -66.00 -13.97
N LEU A 7 57.75 -65.88 -13.12
CA LEU A 7 57.70 -65.04 -11.92
C LEU A 7 57.88 -63.55 -12.23
N THR A 8 58.55 -63.20 -13.34
CA THR A 8 58.78 -61.81 -13.78
C THR A 8 57.69 -61.26 -14.71
N THR A 9 56.94 -62.10 -15.43
CA THR A 9 55.83 -61.65 -16.29
C THR A 9 54.52 -61.40 -15.52
N LEU A 10 54.34 -62.05 -14.36
CA LEU A 10 53.17 -61.86 -13.50
C LEU A 10 53.01 -60.42 -12.96
N PRO A 11 54.07 -59.76 -12.40
CA PRO A 11 53.95 -58.37 -11.97
C PRO A 11 53.77 -57.42 -13.16
N LEU A 12 54.35 -57.71 -14.32
CA LEU A 12 54.23 -56.90 -15.53
C LEU A 12 52.80 -56.93 -16.11
N LEU A 13 52.12 -58.07 -16.00
CA LEU A 13 50.71 -58.23 -16.38
C LEU A 13 49.78 -57.49 -15.40
N SER A 14 50.06 -57.54 -14.09
CA SER A 14 49.30 -56.78 -13.09
C SER A 14 49.43 -55.26 -13.27
N LEU A 15 50.61 -54.78 -13.69
CA LEU A 15 50.86 -53.36 -13.94
C LEU A 15 50.09 -52.85 -15.18
N SER A 16 49.87 -53.72 -16.18
CA SER A 16 49.03 -53.38 -17.34
C SER A 16 47.54 -53.25 -16.98
N PHE A 17 47.04 -54.01 -15.99
CA PHE A 17 45.64 -53.88 -15.53
C PHE A 17 45.37 -52.57 -14.79
N LEU A 18 46.38 -52.00 -14.11
CA LEU A 18 46.25 -50.72 -13.41
C LEU A 18 46.09 -49.53 -14.37
N LEU A 19 46.53 -49.65 -15.63
CA LEU A 19 46.41 -48.57 -16.63
C LEU A 19 45.01 -48.45 -17.25
N PHE A 20 44.13 -49.44 -17.08
CA PHE A 20 42.74 -49.41 -17.60
C PHE A 20 41.70 -48.96 -16.57
N SER A 21 42.09 -48.64 -15.32
CA SER A 21 41.14 -48.32 -14.25
C SER A 21 40.64 -46.87 -14.23
N CYS A 22 41.14 -46.01 -15.13
CA CYS A 22 40.74 -44.61 -15.20
C CYS A 22 39.88 -44.38 -16.45
N SER A 23 38.65 -44.89 -16.43
CA SER A 23 37.62 -44.33 -17.31
C SER A 23 37.13 -43.05 -16.64
N ASN A 24 37.34 -41.90 -17.29
CA ASN A 24 36.63 -40.67 -16.95
C ASN A 24 35.15 -40.95 -17.19
N GLY A 25 34.44 -41.43 -16.17
CA GLY A 25 33.00 -41.39 -16.10
C GLY A 25 32.61 -39.94 -15.95
N SER A 26 32.73 -39.17 -17.04
CA SER A 26 32.03 -37.91 -17.14
C SER A 26 30.56 -38.27 -17.07
N GLU A 27 29.95 -38.11 -15.89
CA GLU A 27 28.51 -38.07 -15.80
C GLU A 27 28.06 -36.93 -16.72
N GLU A 28 27.60 -37.32 -17.91
CA GLU A 28 27.04 -36.42 -18.89
C GLU A 28 25.68 -36.02 -18.32
N TYR A 29 25.62 -34.83 -17.74
CA TYR A 29 24.39 -34.31 -17.17
C TYR A 29 23.35 -34.17 -18.29
N ASP A 30 22.38 -35.09 -18.33
CA ASP A 30 21.33 -35.09 -19.37
C ASP A 30 20.41 -33.85 -19.30
N ALA A 31 20.29 -33.22 -18.13
CA ALA A 31 19.67 -31.90 -18.00
C ALA A 31 20.06 -31.21 -16.69
N THR A 32 20.29 -29.90 -16.76
CA THR A 32 20.32 -29.01 -15.59
C THR A 32 19.37 -27.85 -15.85
N GLY A 33 18.71 -27.37 -14.81
CA GLY A 33 17.76 -26.28 -14.92
C GLY A 33 17.41 -25.74 -13.55
N SER A 34 17.12 -24.44 -13.49
CA SER A 34 16.59 -23.79 -12.30
C SER A 34 15.11 -23.52 -12.52
N PHE A 35 14.30 -23.69 -11.48
CA PHE A 35 12.93 -23.23 -11.47
C PHE A 35 12.90 -21.85 -10.81
N GLU A 36 12.35 -20.87 -11.52
CA GLU A 36 12.12 -19.53 -11.00
C GLU A 36 10.63 -19.35 -10.70
N ALA A 37 10.33 -18.69 -9.60
CA ALA A 37 8.99 -18.28 -9.22
C ALA A 37 8.92 -16.76 -9.18
N THR A 38 7.75 -16.21 -9.51
CA THR A 38 7.50 -14.78 -9.31
C THR A 38 7.34 -14.50 -7.83
N GLU A 39 8.31 -13.79 -7.25
CA GLU A 39 8.24 -13.33 -5.87
C GLU A 39 7.52 -11.97 -5.79
N ILE A 40 6.56 -11.86 -4.88
CA ILE A 40 5.81 -10.63 -4.63
C ILE A 40 5.83 -10.34 -3.14
N ILE A 41 6.34 -9.16 -2.78
CA ILE A 41 6.30 -8.67 -1.39
C ILE A 41 4.99 -7.93 -1.18
N VAL A 42 4.15 -8.43 -0.27
CA VAL A 42 2.89 -7.80 0.11
C VAL A 42 3.08 -7.02 1.41
N SER A 43 3.01 -5.69 1.30
CA SER A 43 3.19 -4.77 2.43
C SER A 43 1.87 -4.17 2.89
N SER A 44 1.76 -3.89 4.19
CA SER A 44 0.66 -3.08 4.72
C SER A 44 0.79 -1.62 4.26
N GLN A 45 -0.34 -0.99 3.89
CA GLN A 45 -0.37 0.43 3.53
C GLN A 45 -0.27 1.38 4.73
N ALA A 46 -0.54 0.88 5.94
CA ALA A 46 -0.52 1.67 7.17
C ALA A 46 0.40 1.02 8.21
N ASN A 47 1.06 1.87 8.99
CA ASN A 47 1.87 1.45 10.13
C ASN A 47 0.96 1.16 11.33
N GLY A 48 1.31 0.14 12.12
CA GLY A 48 0.61 -0.19 13.34
C GLY A 48 1.01 -1.56 13.86
N ARG A 49 0.51 -1.93 15.04
CA ARG A 49 0.72 -3.26 15.59
C ARG A 49 -0.03 -4.29 14.75
N ILE A 50 0.59 -5.43 14.46
CA ILE A 50 -0.09 -6.58 13.87
C ILE A 50 -0.99 -7.19 14.95
N LEU A 51 -2.30 -7.16 14.74
CA LEU A 51 -3.30 -7.75 15.62
C LEU A 51 -3.62 -9.20 15.26
N ALA A 52 -3.48 -9.56 13.98
CA ALA A 52 -3.64 -10.91 13.49
C ALA A 52 -2.77 -11.12 12.25
N LEU A 53 -2.24 -12.33 12.10
CA LEU A 53 -1.54 -12.82 10.92
C LEU A 53 -1.89 -14.31 10.78
N ASN A 54 -2.85 -14.60 9.90
CA ASN A 54 -3.48 -15.90 9.72
C ASN A 54 -3.03 -16.49 8.37
N VAL A 55 -1.73 -16.73 8.24
CA VAL A 55 -1.14 -17.35 7.05
C VAL A 55 0.02 -18.22 7.48
N ASN A 56 0.15 -19.39 6.86
CA ASN A 56 1.26 -20.31 7.07
C ASN A 56 2.10 -20.47 5.81
N GLU A 57 3.36 -20.87 5.98
CA GLU A 57 4.24 -21.18 4.86
C GLU A 57 3.70 -22.35 4.04
N GLY A 58 3.74 -22.22 2.71
CA GLY A 58 3.19 -23.20 1.77
C GLY A 58 1.66 -23.13 1.58
N GLU A 59 0.97 -22.22 2.26
CA GLU A 59 -0.48 -22.04 2.11
C GLU A 59 -0.84 -21.43 0.76
N GLN A 60 -1.84 -22.02 0.07
CA GLN A 60 -2.40 -21.41 -1.14
C GLN A 60 -3.45 -20.37 -0.78
N LEU A 61 -3.27 -19.15 -1.29
CA LEU A 61 -4.17 -18.03 -1.03
C LEU A 61 -5.13 -17.79 -2.19
N GLN A 62 -6.36 -17.44 -1.86
CA GLN A 62 -7.34 -16.95 -2.84
C GLN A 62 -7.23 -15.43 -3.01
N LYS A 63 -7.66 -14.93 -4.17
CA LYS A 63 -7.77 -13.49 -4.40
C LYS A 63 -8.66 -12.86 -3.32
N GLU A 64 -8.25 -11.70 -2.82
CA GLU A 64 -8.95 -10.93 -1.77
C GLU A 64 -9.03 -11.62 -0.39
N GLN A 65 -8.31 -12.73 -0.19
CA GLN A 65 -8.21 -13.38 1.12
C GLN A 65 -7.54 -12.47 2.16
N ILE A 66 -8.19 -12.32 3.31
CA ILE A 66 -7.67 -11.54 4.44
C ILE A 66 -6.66 -12.41 5.20
N VAL A 67 -5.38 -12.10 5.06
CA VAL A 67 -4.28 -12.82 5.72
C VAL A 67 -3.83 -12.19 7.04
N GLY A 68 -4.23 -10.95 7.33
CA GLY A 68 -3.81 -10.27 8.55
C GLY A 68 -4.56 -8.98 8.81
N ARG A 69 -4.35 -8.40 10.00
CA ARG A 69 -4.97 -7.15 10.43
C ARG A 69 -3.99 -6.30 11.21
N ILE A 70 -3.82 -5.06 10.77
CA ILE A 70 -3.08 -4.01 11.50
C ILE A 70 -4.05 -3.23 12.38
N ASP A 71 -3.59 -2.81 13.55
CA ASP A 71 -4.35 -1.93 14.43
C ASP A 71 -4.64 -0.59 13.74
N SER A 72 -5.93 -0.33 13.49
CA SER A 72 -6.43 0.87 12.81
C SER A 72 -7.11 1.86 13.75
N THR A 73 -7.00 1.66 15.07
CA THR A 73 -7.67 2.50 16.09
C THR A 73 -7.38 3.99 15.88
N GLN A 74 -6.12 4.34 15.61
CA GLN A 74 -5.73 5.73 15.37
C GLN A 74 -6.42 6.34 14.14
N LEU A 75 -6.46 5.59 13.02
CA LEU A 75 -7.17 6.03 11.80
C LEU A 75 -8.67 6.19 12.07
N TYR A 76 -9.25 5.28 12.83
CA TYR A 76 -10.67 5.36 13.20
C TYR A 76 -10.98 6.61 14.03
N LEU A 77 -10.18 6.90 15.05
CA LEU A 77 -10.34 8.11 15.87
C LEU A 77 -10.16 9.40 15.04
N GLN A 78 -9.19 9.43 14.13
CA GLN A 78 -9.00 10.54 13.20
C GLN A 78 -10.22 10.74 12.30
N LYS A 79 -10.77 9.65 11.73
CA LYS A 79 -12.00 9.70 10.94
C LYS A 79 -13.15 10.29 11.74
N MET A 80 -13.34 9.86 12.99
CA MET A 80 -14.43 10.37 13.84
C MET A 80 -14.25 11.85 14.20
N SER A 81 -13.00 12.28 14.46
CA SER A 81 -12.67 13.69 14.67
C SER A 81 -13.00 14.54 13.43
N LEU A 82 -12.59 14.09 12.24
CA LEU A 82 -12.89 14.78 10.97
C LEU A 82 -14.39 14.89 10.71
N LEU A 83 -15.16 13.83 10.98
CA LEU A 83 -16.62 13.86 10.83
C LEU A 83 -17.28 14.86 11.78
N SER A 84 -16.76 14.99 13.01
CA SER A 84 -17.26 15.94 14.01
C SER A 84 -16.93 17.38 13.62
N ASN A 85 -15.71 17.63 13.15
CA ASN A 85 -15.31 18.93 12.60
C ASN A 85 -16.17 19.31 11.38
N ALA A 86 -16.41 18.39 10.46
CA ALA A 86 -17.28 18.64 9.30
C ALA A 86 -18.73 18.94 9.69
N LYS A 87 -19.23 18.40 10.82
CA LYS A 87 -20.54 18.79 11.37
C LYS A 87 -20.50 20.20 11.96
N GLY A 88 -19.46 20.53 12.75
CA GLY A 88 -19.28 21.85 13.32
C GLY A 88 -19.21 22.95 12.25
N VAL A 89 -18.40 22.74 11.21
CA VAL A 89 -18.30 23.67 10.06
C VAL A 89 -19.65 23.88 9.38
N ARG A 90 -20.40 22.80 9.13
CA ARG A 90 -21.75 22.91 8.54
C ARG A 90 -22.73 23.65 9.45
N ALA A 91 -22.65 23.46 10.76
CA ALA A 91 -23.50 24.16 11.71
C ALA A 91 -23.15 25.65 11.82
N GLN A 92 -21.88 26.01 11.63
CA GLN A 92 -21.41 27.39 11.61
C GLN A 92 -21.64 28.08 10.26
N GLN A 93 -22.07 27.33 9.24
CA GLN A 93 -22.34 27.88 7.91
C GLN A 93 -23.48 28.91 8.01
N PRO A 94 -23.23 30.18 7.63
CA PRO A 94 -24.23 31.23 7.78
C PRO A 94 -25.48 30.92 6.97
N ASP A 95 -26.65 31.18 7.58
CA ASP A 95 -27.90 31.22 6.83
C ASP A 95 -27.93 32.52 6.00
N ILE A 96 -27.43 32.41 4.76
CA ILE A 96 -27.36 33.50 3.79
C ILE A 96 -28.74 34.12 3.58
N SER A 97 -29.82 33.34 3.63
CA SER A 97 -31.18 33.85 3.43
C SER A 97 -31.60 34.80 4.55
N LYS A 98 -31.31 34.44 5.81
CA LYS A 98 -31.58 35.31 6.97
C LYS A 98 -30.72 36.57 6.94
N GLN A 99 -29.43 36.46 6.64
CA GLN A 99 -28.54 37.62 6.54
C GLN A 99 -28.95 38.56 5.40
N THR A 100 -29.38 38.00 4.26
CA THR A 100 -29.85 38.78 3.11
C THR A 100 -31.14 39.53 3.44
N SER A 101 -32.08 38.90 4.15
CA SER A 101 -33.35 39.55 4.52
C SER A 101 -33.16 40.78 5.41
N ALA A 102 -32.30 40.69 6.43
CA ALA A 102 -31.99 41.81 7.31
C ALA A 102 -31.34 42.98 6.56
N ILE A 103 -30.41 42.69 5.64
CA ILE A 103 -29.77 43.71 4.79
C ILE A 103 -30.78 44.33 3.81
N GLN A 104 -31.68 43.54 3.22
CA GLN A 104 -32.72 44.05 2.33
C GLN A 104 -33.68 44.99 3.06
N ASP A 105 -34.08 44.66 4.29
CA ASP A 105 -34.92 45.53 5.12
C ASP A 105 -34.22 46.83 5.52
N GLN A 106 -32.92 46.78 5.82
CA GLN A 106 -32.11 47.99 6.02
C GLN A 106 -32.07 48.86 4.76
N ILE A 107 -31.84 48.27 3.59
CA ILE A 107 -31.84 48.98 2.30
C ILE A 107 -33.20 49.64 2.06
N LYS A 108 -34.30 48.94 2.32
CA LYS A 108 -35.66 49.47 2.17
C LYS A 108 -35.92 50.66 3.09
N THR A 109 -35.46 50.58 4.33
CA THR A 109 -35.58 51.66 5.32
C THR A 109 -34.76 52.87 4.90
N LEU A 110 -33.50 52.69 4.53
CA LEU A 110 -32.62 53.75 4.07
C LEU A 110 -33.15 54.45 2.81
N LYS A 111 -33.75 53.69 1.87
CA LYS A 111 -34.41 54.27 0.68
C LYS A 111 -35.62 55.13 1.04
N ARG A 112 -36.47 54.67 1.97
CA ARG A 112 -37.59 55.48 2.47
C ARG A 112 -37.11 56.77 3.11
N GLU A 113 -36.03 56.69 3.86
CA GLU A 113 -35.53 57.82 4.62
C GLU A 113 -34.81 58.85 3.75
N LYS A 114 -34.07 58.38 2.75
CA LYS A 114 -33.59 59.24 1.66
C LYS A 114 -34.75 59.99 1.00
N ALA A 115 -35.81 59.28 0.59
CA ALA A 115 -36.96 59.89 -0.07
C ALA A 115 -37.76 60.83 0.86
N ARG A 116 -37.75 60.61 2.17
CA ARG A 116 -38.35 61.52 3.16
C ARG A 116 -37.54 62.81 3.24
N VAL A 117 -36.22 62.71 3.36
CA VAL A 117 -35.32 63.86 3.43
C VAL A 117 -35.39 64.69 2.14
N GLU A 118 -35.38 64.04 0.97
CA GLU A 118 -35.55 64.72 -0.32
C GLU A 118 -36.86 65.53 -0.37
N ARG A 119 -37.97 64.96 0.13
CA ARG A 119 -39.25 65.67 0.22
C ARG A 119 -39.23 66.84 1.20
N LEU A 120 -38.54 66.71 2.34
CA LEU A 120 -38.42 67.79 3.33
C LEU A 120 -37.58 68.96 2.83
N ILE A 121 -36.48 68.67 2.12
CA ILE A 121 -35.64 69.68 1.48
C ILE A 121 -36.45 70.42 0.40
N ALA A 122 -37.17 69.68 -0.46
CA ALA A 122 -38.01 70.29 -1.51
C ALA A 122 -39.13 71.17 -0.94
N ALA A 123 -39.62 70.88 0.27
CA ALA A 123 -40.64 71.65 0.95
C ALA A 123 -40.10 72.86 1.73
N ASN A 124 -38.79 73.17 1.66
CA ASN A 124 -38.11 74.19 2.50
C ASN A 124 -38.37 73.99 4.01
N ALA A 125 -38.67 72.75 4.43
CA ALA A 125 -38.98 72.39 5.81
C ALA A 125 -37.79 71.69 6.51
N ALA A 126 -36.68 71.55 5.79
CA ALA A 126 -35.40 71.11 6.34
C ALA A 126 -34.44 72.31 6.34
N ASN A 127 -34.00 72.72 7.53
CA ASN A 127 -32.84 73.61 7.72
C ASN A 127 -31.54 72.82 7.57
#